data_AF-A0A329KTS0-F1
#
_entry.id   AF-A0A329KTS0-F1
#
_cell.length_a   1.000
_cell.length_b   1.000
_cell.length_c   1.000
_cell.angle_alpha   90.00
_cell.angle_beta   90.00
_cell.angle_gamma   90.00
#
_symmetry.space_group_name_H-M   'P 1'
#
loop_
_entity.id
_entity.type
_entity.pdbx_description
1 polymer ?
#
loop_
_entity_poly.entity_id
_entity_poly.type
_entity_poly.pdbx_seq_one_letter_code
_entity_poly.pdbx_strand_id
1 'polypeptide(L)'
;MECCGHVELLCVQCGRPELIKGVWIKPGAVVIDAGYNPGTIGDVEYNPAAQRARLITPVPGGVGPTTIAVLLAQTVDAVEARCSG
;
A
#
# COMPACT_ATOMS: atom_id res chain seq x y z
N MET A 1 -3.23 -14.67 10.94
CA MET A 1 -2.59 -14.76 9.60
C MET A 1 -3.42 -15.56 8.59
N GLU A 2 -4.43 -16.33 9.00
CA GLU A 2 -5.34 -17.06 8.09
C GLU A 2 -6.13 -16.15 7.12
N CYS A 3 -6.42 -14.91 7.52
CA CYS A 3 -7.22 -13.98 6.71
C CYS A 3 -6.55 -13.62 5.36
N CYS A 4 -5.22 -13.51 5.30
CA CYS A 4 -4.52 -13.06 4.09
C CYS A 4 -4.70 -14.02 2.89
N GLY A 5 -4.95 -15.30 3.13
CA GLY A 5 -5.17 -16.30 2.09
C GLY A 5 -6.59 -16.29 1.49
N HIS A 6 -7.50 -15.49 2.05
CA HIS A 6 -8.93 -15.53 1.69
C HIS A 6 -9.44 -14.21 1.09
N VAL A 7 -8.64 -13.15 1.08
CA VAL A 7 -9.03 -11.82 0.61
C VAL A 7 -8.60 -11.55 -0.83
N GLU A 8 -9.43 -10.81 -1.58
CA GLU A 8 -9.13 -10.34 -2.94
C GLU A 8 -8.27 -9.06 -2.94
N LEU A 9 -8.40 -8.24 -1.90
CA LEU A 9 -7.66 -7.00 -1.69
C LEU A 9 -7.08 -7.00 -0.28
N LEU A 10 -5.76 -6.84 -0.17
CA LEU A 10 -5.05 -6.78 1.09
C LEU A 10 -4.35 -5.43 1.22
N CYS A 11 -4.75 -4.62 2.21
CA CYS A 11 -4.06 -3.39 2.59
C CYS A 11 -3.20 -3.64 3.84
N VAL A 12 -1.94 -3.21 3.82
CA VAL A 12 -0.96 -3.51 4.88
C VAL A 12 -0.32 -2.22 5.39
N GLN A 13 -0.34 -2.04 6.72
CA GLN A 13 0.34 -0.97 7.46
C GLN A 13 0.64 -1.46 8.88
N CYS A 14 1.60 -2.36 9.02
CA CYS A 14 2.02 -2.95 10.28
C CYS A 14 3.25 -2.25 10.90
N GLY A 15 4.03 -1.50 10.12
CA GLY A 15 5.25 -0.84 10.59
C GLY A 15 6.34 -1.81 11.01
N ARG A 16 6.43 -2.95 10.32
CA ARG A 16 7.45 -3.99 10.54
C ARG A 16 7.87 -4.54 9.19
N PRO A 17 9.16 -4.47 8.84
CA PRO A 17 9.63 -4.87 7.51
C PRO A 17 9.30 -6.33 7.25
N GLU A 18 8.68 -6.59 6.09
CA GLU A 18 8.43 -7.94 5.58
C GLU A 18 7.68 -8.88 6.56
N LEU A 19 6.85 -8.30 7.43
CA LEU A 19 6.02 -9.05 8.37
C LEU A 19 5.04 -9.96 7.63
N ILE A 20 4.44 -9.45 6.54
CA ILE A 20 3.50 -10.21 5.72
C ILE A 20 4.29 -11.04 4.71
N LYS A 21 4.28 -12.35 4.91
CA LYS A 21 4.95 -13.30 4.02
C LYS A 21 4.18 -13.45 2.72
N GLY A 22 4.90 -13.44 1.60
CA GLY A 22 4.23 -13.51 0.29
C GLY A 22 3.44 -14.81 0.11
N VAL A 23 3.86 -15.91 0.76
CA VAL A 23 3.15 -17.20 0.73
C VAL A 23 1.74 -17.13 1.30
N TRP A 24 1.46 -16.14 2.17
CA TRP A 24 0.14 -15.94 2.77
C TRP A 24 -0.81 -15.21 1.82
N ILE A 25 -0.31 -14.60 0.76
CA ILE A 25 -1.12 -13.87 -0.22
C ILE A 25 -1.93 -14.85 -1.05
N LYS A 26 -3.24 -14.62 -1.15
CA LYS A 26 -4.11 -15.35 -2.08
C LYS A 26 -3.67 -15.14 -3.53
N PRO A 27 -3.49 -16.21 -4.34
CA PRO A 27 -3.18 -16.05 -5.76
C PRO A 27 -4.23 -15.20 -6.47
N GLY A 28 -3.77 -14.20 -7.24
CA GLY A 28 -4.64 -13.25 -7.95
C GLY A 28 -5.09 -12.03 -7.14
N ALA A 29 -4.81 -11.98 -5.83
CA ALA A 29 -5.19 -10.82 -5.01
C ALA A 29 -4.43 -9.54 -5.42
N VAL A 30 -4.99 -8.39 -5.05
CA VAL A 30 -4.34 -7.08 -5.12
C VAL A 30 -3.77 -6.74 -3.75
N VAL A 31 -2.53 -6.25 -3.70
CA VAL A 31 -1.85 -5.88 -2.46
C VAL A 31 -1.49 -4.39 -2.48
N ILE A 32 -1.92 -3.67 -1.45
CA ILE A 32 -1.54 -2.28 -1.18
C ILE A 32 -0.65 -2.29 0.06
N ASP A 33 0.65 -2.15 -0.14
CA ASP A 33 1.64 -2.02 0.91
C ASP A 33 1.90 -0.54 1.18
N ALA A 34 1.36 -0.04 2.28
CA ALA A 34 1.57 1.31 2.77
C ALA A 34 2.68 1.38 3.83
N GLY A 35 3.27 0.23 4.19
CA GLY A 35 4.40 0.12 5.08
C GLY A 35 5.62 0.86 4.56
N TYR A 36 6.38 1.46 5.49
CA TYR A 36 7.65 2.08 5.18
C TYR A 36 8.58 1.96 6.38
N ASN A 37 9.67 1.21 6.20
CA ASN A 37 10.64 0.86 7.23
C ASN A 37 12.05 1.30 6.81
N PRO A 38 13.02 1.40 7.74
CA PRO A 38 14.41 1.72 7.41
C PRO A 38 14.95 0.84 6.27
N GLY A 39 15.70 1.44 5.34
CA GLY A 39 16.12 0.77 4.10
C GLY A 39 15.07 0.80 2.98
N THR A 40 14.02 1.62 3.13
CA THR A 40 12.94 1.79 2.12
C THR A 40 12.16 0.49 1.87
N ILE A 41 11.90 -0.27 2.94
CA ILE A 41 11.30 -1.61 2.89
C ILE A 41 9.82 -1.52 3.29
N GLY A 42 8.95 -2.19 2.54
CA GLY A 42 7.53 -2.32 2.86
C GLY A 42 7.25 -3.29 4.00
N ASP A 43 5.98 -3.44 4.37
CA ASP A 43 5.56 -4.43 5.38
C ASP A 43 5.34 -5.83 4.78
N VAL A 44 5.37 -5.96 3.45
CA VAL A 44 5.18 -7.20 2.70
C VAL A 44 6.49 -7.65 2.04
N GLU A 45 6.76 -8.96 2.06
CA GLU A 45 7.82 -9.55 1.22
C GLU A 45 7.49 -9.37 -0.27
N TYR A 46 8.06 -8.34 -0.89
CA TYR A 46 7.67 -7.90 -2.23
C TYR A 46 7.85 -8.98 -3.30
N ASN A 47 9.03 -9.59 -3.40
CA ASN A 47 9.32 -10.56 -4.47
C ASN A 47 8.41 -11.80 -4.42
N PRO A 48 8.24 -12.49 -3.26
CA PRO A 48 7.30 -13.61 -3.16
C PRO A 48 5.84 -13.19 -3.35
N ALA A 49 5.45 -12.00 -2.87
CA ALA A 49 4.09 -11.50 -3.07
C ALA A 49 3.80 -11.16 -4.53
N ALA A 50 4.74 -10.55 -5.25
CA ALA A 50 4.60 -10.18 -6.67
C ALA A 50 4.42 -11.41 -7.60
N GLN A 51 4.90 -12.58 -7.19
CA GLN A 51 4.67 -13.83 -7.94
C GLN A 51 3.25 -14.38 -7.79
N ARG A 52 2.53 -13.96 -6.74
CA ARG A 52 1.21 -14.51 -6.38
C ARG A 52 0.09 -13.50 -6.60
N ALA A 53 0.33 -12.25 -6.23
CA ALA A 53 -0.60 -11.15 -6.41
C ALA A 53 -0.74 -10.80 -7.89
N ARG A 54 -1.93 -10.37 -8.29
CA ARG A 54 -2.15 -9.78 -9.62
C ARG A 54 -1.51 -8.40 -9.71
N LEU A 55 -1.54 -7.64 -8.61
CA LEU A 55 -0.94 -6.31 -8.48
C LEU A 55 -0.40 -6.15 -7.05
N ILE A 56 0.74 -5.51 -6.92
CA ILE A 56 1.30 -5.09 -5.64
C ILE A 56 1.93 -3.71 -5.79
N THR A 57 1.71 -2.81 -4.83
CA THR A 57 2.37 -1.51 -4.82
C THR A 57 3.84 -1.65 -4.40
N PRO A 58 4.81 -1.08 -5.12
CA PRO A 58 6.20 -1.10 -4.71
C PRO A 58 6.43 -0.20 -3.50
N VAL A 59 7.37 -0.59 -2.65
CA VAL A 59 7.94 0.27 -1.61
C VAL A 59 9.45 0.33 -1.86
N PRO A 60 10.02 1.53 -2.14
CA PRO A 60 9.36 2.82 -2.31
C PRO A 60 8.61 2.95 -3.66
N GLY A 61 7.81 4.01 -3.81
CA GLY A 61 7.22 4.41 -5.10
C GLY A 61 5.73 4.13 -5.30
N GLY A 62 5.09 3.40 -4.38
CA GLY A 62 3.66 3.10 -4.43
C GLY A 62 2.81 4.11 -3.65
N VAL A 63 2.46 3.75 -2.41
CA VAL A 63 1.51 4.53 -1.60
C VAL A 63 2.06 5.91 -1.22
N GLY A 64 3.36 6.02 -0.91
CA GLY A 64 3.99 7.27 -0.46
C GLY A 64 3.75 8.47 -1.40
N PRO A 65 4.14 8.41 -2.69
CA PRO A 65 3.89 9.50 -3.63
C PRO A 65 2.39 9.84 -3.79
N THR A 66 1.53 8.83 -3.75
CA THR A 66 0.08 9.02 -3.84
C THR A 66 -0.46 9.79 -2.63
N THR A 67 -0.01 9.47 -1.42
CA THR A 67 -0.40 10.20 -0.19
C THR A 67 -0.05 11.68 -0.27
N ILE A 68 1.14 12.02 -0.77
CA ILE A 68 1.56 13.44 -0.94
C ILE A 68 0.66 14.14 -1.95
N ALA A 69 0.40 13.51 -3.10
CA ALA A 69 -0.47 14.09 -4.13
C ALA A 69 -1.90 14.32 -3.62
N VAL A 70 -2.46 13.36 -2.89
CA VAL A 70 -3.81 13.46 -2.32
C VAL A 70 -3.89 14.60 -1.31
N LEU A 71 -2.89 14.76 -0.42
CA LEU A 71 -2.86 15.88 0.51
C LEU A 71 -2.86 17.24 -0.22
N LEU A 72 -2.08 17.37 -1.28
CA LEU A 72 -2.01 18.60 -2.06
C LEU A 72 -3.33 18.88 -2.80
N ALA A 73 -3.94 17.85 -3.40
CA ALA A 73 -5.24 17.97 -4.04
C ALA A 73 -6.31 18.45 -3.05
N GLN A 74 -6.39 17.82 -1.87
CA GLN A 74 -7.32 18.23 -0.81
C GLN A 74 -7.06 19.65 -0.31
N THR A 75 -5.80 20.10 -0.33
CA THR A 75 -5.43 21.49 0.03
C THR A 75 -5.95 22.49 -1.00
N VAL A 76 -5.83 22.17 -2.30
CA VAL A 76 -6.38 22.99 -3.39
C VAL A 76 -7.91 23.05 -3.30
N ASP A 77 -8.57 21.91 -3.19
CA ASP A 77 -10.03 21.81 -3.06
C ASP A 77 -10.55 22.67 -1.89
N ALA A 78 -9.85 22.66 -0.76
CA ALA A 78 -10.22 23.44 0.42
C ALA A 78 -10.10 24.96 0.21
N VAL A 79 -9.15 25.42 -0.62
CA VAL A 79 -9.01 26.83 -0.96
C VAL A 79 -10.07 27.25 -1.97
N GLU A 80 -10.31 26.45 -3.00
CA GLU A 80 -11.35 26.71 -4.01
C GLU A 80 -12.74 26.80 -3.38
N ALA A 81 -13.05 25.90 -2.44
CA ALA A 81 -14.31 25.91 -1.69
C ALA A 81 -14.47 27.17 -0.82
N ARG A 82 -13.38 27.74 -0.28
CA ARG A 82 -13.40 28.98 0.49
C ARG A 82 -13.57 30.23 -0.39
N CYS A 83 -13.08 30.21 -1.62
CA CYS A 83 -13.17 31.33 -2.55
C CYS A 83 -14.48 31.36 -3.37
N SER A 84 -15.25 30.27 -3.36
CA SER A 84 -16.52 30.14 -4.09
C SER A 84 -17.76 30.61 -3.30
N GLY A 85 -17.55 31.30 -2.16
CA GLY A 85 -18.58 31.97 -1.37
C GLY A 85 -18.27 33.45 -1.20
#